data_AF-A0A359E0N2-F1
#
_entry.id   AF-A0A359E0N2-F1
#
_cell.length_a   1.000
_cell.length_b   1.000
_cell.length_c   1.000
_cell.angle_alpha   90.00
_cell.angle_beta   90.00
_cell.angle_gamma   90.00
#
_symmetry.space_group_name_H-M   'P 1'
#
loop_
_entity.id
_entity.type
_entity.pdbx_description
1 polymer ?
#
loop_
_entity_poly.entity_id
_entity_poly.type
_entity_poly.pdbx_seq_one_letter_code
_entity_poly.pdbx_strand_id
1 'polypeptide(L)'
;MNYLENELRNLVRKDDKIFDFLQESSLDGLWYWDLTNPEEEWMNNTFWERLGYDPDKMPHKSSAWMDIINPEDLEVAKQKVAEHIEYPDRPYDQITRYTHADGHTVWIRCRGMIMREK
;
A
#
# COMPACT_ATOMS: atom_id res chain seq x y z
N MET A 1 4.58 -27.34 -5.46
CA MET A 1 5.07 -26.00 -5.82
C MET A 1 5.74 -26.10 -7.18
N ASN A 2 5.36 -25.27 -8.14
CA ASN A 2 5.88 -25.32 -9.52
C ASN A 2 7.35 -24.83 -9.53
N TYR A 3 8.21 -25.38 -10.40
CA TYR A 3 9.64 -25.01 -10.42
C TYR A 3 9.86 -23.53 -10.80
N LEU A 4 9.04 -22.98 -11.72
CA LEU A 4 9.10 -21.58 -12.12
C LEU A 4 8.68 -20.63 -10.99
N GLU A 5 7.72 -21.06 -10.16
CA GLU A 5 7.33 -20.29 -8.97
C GLU A 5 8.51 -20.19 -7.99
N ASN A 6 9.23 -21.29 -7.78
CA ASN A 6 10.43 -21.30 -6.93
C ASN A 6 11.55 -20.43 -7.50
N GLU A 7 11.76 -20.47 -8.81
CA GLU A 7 12.74 -19.64 -9.50
C GLU A 7 12.42 -18.15 -9.32
N LEU A 8 11.17 -17.74 -9.58
CA LEU A 8 10.73 -16.36 -9.38
C LEU A 8 10.87 -15.92 -7.92
N ARG A 9 10.47 -16.75 -6.95
CA ARG A 9 10.65 -16.46 -5.51
C ARG A 9 12.11 -16.24 -5.14
N ASN A 10 13.03 -16.98 -5.75
CA ASN A 10 14.46 -16.82 -5.51
C ASN A 10 15.00 -15.54 -6.16
N LEU A 11 14.52 -15.18 -7.34
CA LEU A 11 14.89 -13.95 -8.03
C LEU A 11 14.44 -12.71 -7.24
N VAL A 12 13.19 -12.65 -6.79
CA VAL A 12 12.66 -11.56 -5.95
C VAL A 12 13.50 -11.32 -4.69
N ARG A 13 14.11 -12.37 -4.12
CA ARG A 13 14.94 -12.27 -2.91
C ARG A 13 16.38 -11.79 -3.17
N LYS A 14 16.85 -11.85 -4.42
CA LYS A 14 18.27 -11.67 -4.77
C LYS A 14 18.53 -10.51 -5.73
N ASP A 15 17.52 -10.09 -6.48
CA ASP A 15 17.63 -9.07 -7.51
C ASP A 15 16.52 -8.04 -7.34
N ASP A 16 16.90 -6.86 -6.84
CA ASP A 16 15.99 -5.73 -6.59
C ASP A 16 15.24 -5.33 -7.86
N LYS A 17 15.81 -5.54 -9.05
CA LYS A 17 15.13 -5.24 -10.32
C LYS A 17 13.85 -6.04 -10.52
N ILE A 18 13.79 -7.25 -9.96
CA ILE A 18 12.60 -8.10 -10.06
C ILE A 18 11.54 -7.61 -9.07
N PHE A 19 11.94 -7.15 -7.89
CA PHE A 19 11.03 -6.45 -7.00
C PHE A 19 10.48 -5.18 -7.67
N ASP A 20 11.35 -4.33 -8.21
CA ASP A 20 10.98 -3.09 -8.91
C ASP A 20 10.03 -3.34 -10.07
N PHE A 21 10.34 -4.30 -10.94
CA PHE A 21 9.45 -4.69 -12.03
C PHE A 21 8.05 -5.08 -11.52
N LEU A 22 7.97 -5.89 -10.46
CA LEU A 22 6.68 -6.33 -9.92
C LEU A 22 5.90 -5.19 -9.28
N GLN A 23 6.54 -4.37 -8.46
CA GLN A 23 5.88 -3.27 -7.75
C GLN A 23 5.43 -2.14 -8.70
N GLU A 24 6.13 -1.92 -9.81
CA GLU A 24 5.78 -0.89 -10.80
C GLU A 24 4.76 -1.37 -11.84
N SER A 25 4.85 -2.63 -12.27
CA SER A 25 4.08 -3.12 -13.43
C SER A 25 2.83 -3.92 -13.09
N SER A 26 2.75 -4.50 -11.88
CA SER A 26 1.69 -5.46 -11.55
C SER A 26 0.59 -4.90 -10.65
N LEU A 27 0.84 -3.76 -10.01
CA LEU A 27 -0.03 -3.15 -9.01
C LEU A 27 -0.31 -1.69 -9.39
N ASP A 28 -1.45 -1.17 -8.93
CA ASP A 28 -1.74 0.27 -9.00
C ASP A 28 -1.04 1.06 -7.88
N GLY A 29 -0.30 0.37 -7.00
CA GLY A 29 0.48 0.93 -5.93
C GLY A 29 0.90 -0.11 -4.90
N LEU A 30 1.97 0.18 -4.16
CA LEU A 30 2.47 -0.61 -3.05
C LEU A 30 2.76 0.32 -1.87
N TRP A 31 2.44 -0.13 -0.65
CA TRP A 31 2.79 0.56 0.58
C TRP A 31 3.41 -0.39 1.59
N TYR A 32 4.23 0.16 2.48
CA TYR A 32 4.84 -0.50 3.62
C TYR A 32 4.78 0.41 4.83
N TRP A 33 4.04 0.00 5.85
CA TRP A 33 3.72 0.84 7.00
C TRP A 33 4.27 0.25 8.29
N ASP A 34 5.02 1.07 9.04
CA ASP A 34 5.52 0.71 10.37
C ASP A 34 4.44 0.95 11.43
N LEU A 35 3.81 -0.13 11.90
CA LEU A 35 2.79 -0.03 12.95
C LEU A 35 3.37 0.27 14.34
N THR A 36 4.69 0.15 14.53
CA THR A 36 5.37 0.51 15.79
C THR A 36 5.78 1.98 15.81
N ASN A 37 5.98 2.58 14.63
CA ASN A 37 6.13 4.01 14.42
C ASN A 37 5.11 4.50 13.38
N PRO A 38 3.84 4.70 13.76
CA PRO A 38 2.72 4.88 12.82
C PRO A 38 2.83 6.08 11.87
N GLU A 39 3.74 7.00 12.13
CA GLU A 39 4.05 8.11 11.22
C GLU A 39 4.88 7.67 10.01
N GLU A 40 5.67 6.60 10.12
CA GLU A 40 6.57 6.12 9.07
C GLU A 40 5.86 5.16 8.13
N GLU A 41 5.68 5.60 6.89
CA GLU A 41 5.10 4.80 5.83
C GLU A 41 5.79 5.11 4.51
N TRP A 42 6.05 4.07 3.75
CA TRP A 42 6.56 4.17 2.39
C TRP A 42 5.49 3.76 1.41
N MET A 43 5.38 4.51 0.31
CA MET A 43 4.52 4.24 -0.82
C MET A 43 5.37 4.37 -2.08
N ASN A 44 5.17 3.47 -3.03
CA ASN A 44 5.92 3.51 -4.27
C ASN A 44 5.44 4.61 -5.22
N ASN A 45 6.26 4.92 -6.23
CA ASN A 45 5.96 5.97 -7.19
C ASN A 45 4.65 5.73 -7.94
N THR A 46 4.39 4.48 -8.34
CA THR A 46 3.17 4.12 -9.06
C THR A 46 1.91 4.52 -8.31
N PHE A 47 1.86 4.37 -6.98
CA PHE A 47 0.70 4.80 -6.20
C PHE A 47 0.39 6.30 -6.38
N TRP A 48 1.41 7.16 -6.27
CA TRP A 48 1.27 8.60 -6.40
C TRP A 48 0.95 9.02 -7.83
N GLU A 49 1.61 8.42 -8.82
CA GLU A 49 1.37 8.66 -10.24
C GLU A 49 -0.07 8.32 -10.64
N ARG A 50 -0.63 7.22 -10.12
CA ARG A 50 -2.04 6.84 -10.35
C ARG A 50 -3.04 7.83 -9.77
N LEU A 51 -2.63 8.59 -8.75
CA LEU A 51 -3.42 9.65 -8.12
C LEU A 51 -3.07 11.05 -8.66
N GLY A 52 -2.17 11.14 -9.65
CA GLY A 52 -1.77 12.39 -10.28
C GLY A 52 -0.79 13.24 -9.47
N TYR A 53 -0.23 12.69 -8.39
CA TYR A 53 0.76 13.38 -7.57
C TYR A 53 2.17 13.09 -8.07
N ASP A 54 3.07 14.06 -7.87
CA ASP A 54 4.50 13.95 -8.16
C ASP A 54 5.19 13.17 -7.03
N PRO A 55 5.67 11.93 -7.25
CA PRO A 55 6.24 11.09 -6.19
C PRO A 55 7.40 11.77 -5.45
N ASP A 56 8.22 12.56 -6.14
CA ASP A 56 9.39 13.24 -5.58
C ASP A 56 9.02 14.33 -4.56
N LYS A 57 7.74 14.75 -4.54
CA LYS A 57 7.20 15.75 -3.62
C LYS A 57 6.37 15.14 -2.50
N MET A 58 6.09 13.85 -2.55
CA MET A 58 5.24 13.19 -1.56
C MET A 58 6.06 12.74 -0.34
N PRO A 59 5.63 13.08 0.89
CA PRO A 59 6.37 12.65 2.07
C PRO A 59 6.18 11.15 2.30
N HIS A 60 7.26 10.48 2.72
CA HIS A 60 7.19 9.11 3.25
C HIS A 60 6.64 9.13 4.68
N LYS A 61 5.37 9.53 4.81
CA LYS A 61 4.63 9.62 6.06
C LYS A 61 3.21 9.13 5.86
N SER A 62 2.63 8.50 6.88
CA SER A 62 1.25 8.03 6.81
C SER A 62 0.24 9.16 6.62
N SER A 63 0.56 10.38 7.07
CA SER A 63 -0.27 11.56 6.81
C SER A 63 -0.46 11.84 5.31
N ALA A 64 0.50 11.48 4.46
CA ALA A 64 0.48 11.79 3.03
C ALA A 64 -0.76 11.26 2.32
N TRP A 65 -1.15 10.01 2.58
CA TRP A 65 -2.35 9.42 1.99
C TRP A 65 -3.60 9.75 2.81
N MET A 66 -3.46 9.91 4.14
CA MET A 66 -4.56 10.28 5.02
C MET A 66 -5.13 11.67 4.71
N ASP A 67 -4.32 12.56 4.14
CA ASP A 67 -4.75 13.91 3.75
C ASP A 67 -5.59 13.91 2.46
N ILE A 68 -5.46 12.89 1.61
CA ILE A 68 -6.10 12.84 0.28
C ILE A 68 -7.21 11.78 0.18
N ILE A 69 -7.32 10.87 1.14
CA ILE A 69 -8.42 9.92 1.26
C ILE A 69 -9.72 10.64 1.65
N ASN A 70 -10.86 10.11 1.22
CA ASN A 70 -12.15 10.58 1.71
C ASN A 70 -12.29 10.37 3.23
N PRO A 71 -12.83 11.37 3.98
CA PRO A 71 -12.93 11.27 5.43
C PRO A 71 -13.73 10.09 5.95
N GLU A 72 -14.82 9.69 5.29
CA GLU A 72 -15.62 8.53 5.71
C GLU A 72 -14.84 7.23 5.52
N ASP A 73 -14.09 7.13 4.42
CA ASP A 73 -13.29 5.95 4.12
C ASP A 73 -12.06 5.85 5.02
N LEU A 74 -11.51 6.98 5.49
CA LEU A 74 -10.43 7.03 6.47
C LEU A 74 -10.84 6.43 7.81
N GLU A 75 -12.04 6.75 8.28
CA GLU A 75 -12.55 6.17 9.54
C GLU A 75 -12.76 4.66 9.40
N VAL A 76 -13.28 4.20 8.26
CA VAL A 76 -13.38 2.76 7.94
C VAL A 76 -11.99 2.12 7.87
N ALA A 77 -11.00 2.79 7.28
CA ALA A 77 -9.65 2.27 7.16
C ALA A 77 -9.01 2.06 8.55
N LYS A 78 -9.12 3.05 9.44
CA LYS A 78 -8.65 2.95 10.83
C LYS A 78 -9.32 1.79 11.57
N GLN A 79 -10.63 1.63 11.42
CA GLN A 79 -11.36 0.52 12.02
C GLN A 79 -10.84 -0.82 11.52
N LYS A 80 -10.71 -0.99 10.20
CA LYS A 80 -10.25 -2.26 9.60
C LYS A 80 -8.81 -2.59 9.96
N VAL A 81 -7.94 -1.59 10.07
CA VAL A 81 -6.57 -1.78 10.56
C VAL A 81 -6.61 -2.29 12.00
N ALA A 82 -7.39 -1.66 12.89
CA ALA A 82 -7.54 -2.10 14.27
C ALA A 82 -8.09 -3.55 14.36
N GLU A 83 -9.12 -3.87 13.57
CA GLU A 83 -9.68 -5.22 13.49
C GLU A 83 -8.64 -6.24 13.04
N HIS A 84 -7.80 -5.93 12.05
CA HIS A 84 -6.76 -6.84 11.57
C HIS A 84 -5.59 -7.00 12.56
N ILE A 85 -5.29 -5.96 13.35
CA ILE A 85 -4.35 -6.04 14.48
C ILE A 85 -4.88 -6.99 15.56
N GLU A 86 -6.18 -6.96 15.85
CA GLU A 86 -6.80 -7.82 16.86
C GLU A 86 -7.04 -9.25 16.35
N TYR A 87 -7.47 -9.39 15.10
CA TYR A 87 -7.92 -10.63 14.47
C TYR A 87 -7.08 -10.94 13.21
N PRO A 88 -6.01 -11.76 13.33
CA PRO A 88 -5.12 -12.09 12.21
C PRO A 88 -5.80 -12.79 11.02
N ASP A 89 -6.96 -13.38 11.22
CA ASP A 89 -7.77 -14.05 10.19
C ASP A 89 -8.65 -13.07 9.38
N ARG A 90 -8.62 -11.77 9.71
CA ARG A 90 -9.36 -10.69 9.06
C ARG A 90 -8.39 -9.68 8.41
N PRO A 91 -7.76 -10.02 7.28
CA PRO A 91 -6.83 -9.10 6.62
C PRO A 91 -7.53 -7.84 6.13
N TYR A 92 -6.78 -6.75 6.03
CA TYR A 92 -7.28 -5.48 5.54
C TYR A 92 -7.66 -5.60 4.05
N ASP A 93 -8.92 -5.28 3.71
CA ASP A 93 -9.42 -5.20 2.34
C ASP A 93 -10.50 -4.13 2.26
N GLN A 94 -10.27 -3.07 1.49
CA GLN A 94 -11.20 -1.94 1.36
C GLN A 94 -11.12 -1.33 -0.03
N ILE A 95 -12.27 -1.00 -0.61
CA ILE A 95 -12.34 -0.06 -1.73
C ILE A 95 -12.45 1.33 -1.13
N THR A 96 -11.50 2.18 -1.49
CA THR A 96 -11.30 3.51 -0.91
C THR A 96 -11.37 4.55 -2.02
N ARG A 97 -12.04 5.68 -1.77
CA ARG A 97 -11.91 6.87 -2.62
C ARG A 97 -10.80 7.79 -2.13
N TYR A 98 -9.94 8.14 -3.06
CA TYR A 98 -8.90 9.16 -2.95
C TYR A 98 -9.25 10.36 -3.82
N THR A 99 -8.70 11.51 -3.46
CA THR A 99 -8.76 12.74 -4.24
C THR A 99 -7.55 12.79 -5.17
N HIS A 100 -7.77 12.73 -6.48
CA HIS A 100 -6.73 12.96 -7.48
C HIS A 100 -6.20 14.38 -7.37
N ALA A 101 -4.96 14.62 -7.82
CA ALA A 101 -4.37 15.96 -7.86
C ALA A 101 -5.21 16.99 -8.65
N ASP A 102 -6.02 16.52 -9.60
CA ASP A 102 -6.96 17.34 -10.39
C ASP A 102 -8.34 17.54 -9.69
N GLY A 103 -8.50 17.07 -8.45
CA GLY A 103 -9.69 17.26 -7.63
C GLY A 103 -10.83 16.27 -7.84
N HIS A 104 -10.70 15.33 -8.78
CA HIS A 104 -11.71 14.28 -9.00
C HIS A 104 -11.46 13.05 -8.12
N THR A 105 -12.48 12.20 -7.95
CA THR A 105 -12.39 10.98 -7.16
C THR A 105 -11.77 9.82 -7.95
N VAL A 106 -10.82 9.12 -7.34
CA VAL A 106 -10.25 7.85 -7.82
C VAL A 106 -10.55 6.73 -6.82
N TRP A 107 -10.98 5.59 -7.34
CA TRP A 107 -11.31 4.41 -6.55
C TRP A 107 -10.17 3.40 -6.59
N ILE A 108 -9.63 3.05 -5.42
CA ILE A 108 -8.55 2.06 -5.29
C ILE A 108 -8.97 0.97 -4.33
N ARG A 109 -8.78 -0.30 -4.69
CA ARG A 109 -8.93 -1.41 -3.76
C ARG A 109 -7.61 -1.69 -3.05
N CYS A 110 -7.55 -1.33 -1.77
CA CYS A 110 -6.40 -1.57 -0.92
C CYS A 110 -6.54 -2.91 -0.20
N ARG A 111 -5.57 -3.82 -0.39
CA ARG A 111 -5.44 -5.09 0.35
C ARG A 111 -4.12 -5.16 1.10
N GLY A 112 -4.16 -5.34 2.41
CA GLY A 112 -2.98 -5.33 3.28
C GLY A 112 -2.91 -6.55 4.21
N MET A 113 -1.70 -7.01 4.48
CA MET A 113 -1.39 -8.02 5.49
C MET A 113 -0.46 -7.43 6.56
N ILE A 114 -0.65 -7.80 7.83
CA ILE A 114 0.26 -7.38 8.92
C ILE A 114 1.33 -8.44 9.10
N MET A 115 2.59 -8.02 9.00
CA MET A 115 3.73 -8.86 9.36
C MET A 115 3.94 -8.77 10.86
N ARG A 116 3.89 -9.92 11.53
CA ARG A 116 4.20 -10.03 12.95
C ARG A 116 5.56 -10.70 13.05
N GLU A 117 6.52 -10.02 13.66
CA GLU A 117 7.75 -10.69 14.09
C GLU A 117 7.35 -11.81 15.06
N LYS A 118 7.95 -12.99 14.88
CA LYS A 118 7.73 -14.16 15.75
C LYS A 118 8.77 -14.20 16.85
#